data_AF-A0A1S3YCV4-F1
#
_entry.id   AF-A0A1S3YCV4-F1
#
_cell.length_a   1.000
_cell.length_b   1.000
_cell.length_c   1.000
_cell.angle_alpha   90.00
_cell.angle_beta   90.00
_cell.angle_gamma   90.00
#
_symmetry.space_group_name_H-M   'P 1'
#
loop_
_entity.id
_entity.type
_entity.pdbx_description
1 polymer ?
#
loop_
_entity_poly.entity_id
_entity_poly.type
_entity_poly.pdbx_seq_one_letter_code
_entity_poly.pdbx_strand_id
1 'polypeptide(L)'
;MTGNPDFFPIKPIDYGRFLVISIGTGSAKVEQKYNAKIASKWGILGWLLNGGSTPIVDVFTQASGDMVDLHISVVFQALHSEENYLRIQDDTLTGTDSSVDIATKENMDKLVKIGKT
;
A
#
# COMPACT_ATOMS: atom_id res chain seq x y z
N MET A 1 3.52 21.32 -30.45
CA MET A 1 3.86 21.02 -29.05
C MET A 1 5.25 20.41 -29.06
N THR A 2 6.27 21.25 -28.88
CA THR A 2 7.67 20.80 -28.83
C THR A 2 7.91 20.19 -27.44
N GLY A 3 8.18 18.89 -27.41
CA GLY A 3 8.52 18.17 -26.19
C GLY A 3 9.82 18.69 -25.58
N ASN A 4 9.97 18.51 -24.27
CA ASN A 4 11.16 18.93 -23.53
C ASN A 4 12.41 18.24 -24.11
N PRO A 5 13.46 18.99 -24.54
CA PRO A 5 14.68 18.42 -25.10
C PRO A 5 15.47 17.54 -24.11
N ASP A 6 15.20 17.65 -22.81
CA ASP A 6 15.79 16.78 -21.78
C ASP A 6 15.11 15.40 -21.72
N PHE A 7 13.96 15.23 -22.37
CA PHE A 7 13.25 13.96 -22.46
C PHE A 7 13.55 13.25 -23.78
N PHE A 8 14.51 12.33 -23.73
CA PHE A 8 14.69 11.36 -24.82
C PHE A 8 13.42 10.54 -25.01
N PRO A 9 13.05 10.16 -26.25
CA PRO A 9 11.89 9.31 -26.49
C PRO A 9 12.07 7.96 -25.77
N ILE A 10 11.32 7.76 -24.70
CA ILE A 10 11.31 6.55 -23.89
C ILE A 10 10.35 5.56 -24.55
N LYS A 11 10.82 4.32 -24.79
CA LYS A 11 9.90 3.24 -25.16
C LYS A 11 9.01 2.97 -23.92
N PRO A 12 7.69 2.76 -24.06
CA PRO A 12 6.75 2.62 -22.94
C PRO A 12 7.07 1.54 -21.87
N ILE A 13 8.12 0.74 -22.05
CA ILE A 13 8.50 -0.43 -21.24
C ILE A 13 9.99 -0.37 -20.83
N ASP A 14 10.71 0.72 -21.11
CA ASP A 14 12.13 0.81 -20.79
C ASP A 14 12.38 1.20 -19.32
N TYR A 15 11.89 0.36 -18.39
CA TYR A 15 11.95 0.62 -16.96
C TYR A 15 13.36 0.52 -16.37
N GLY A 16 14.32 -0.08 -17.09
CA GLY A 16 15.73 -0.15 -16.66
C GLY A 16 16.42 1.22 -16.55
N ARG A 17 15.81 2.27 -17.12
CA ARG A 17 16.30 3.66 -17.00
C ARG A 17 15.60 4.48 -15.90
N PHE A 18 14.58 3.92 -15.26
CA PHE A 18 13.90 4.60 -14.15
C PHE A 18 14.49 4.17 -12.82
N LEU A 19 14.52 5.14 -11.90
CA LEU A 19 14.67 4.90 -10.46
C LEU A 19 13.31 5.21 -9.83
N VAL A 20 12.71 4.24 -9.16
CA VAL A 20 11.36 4.33 -8.61
C VAL A 20 11.41 4.18 -7.10
N ILE A 21 10.89 5.20 -6.40
CA ILE A 21 10.65 5.14 -4.96
C ILE A 21 9.13 5.10 -4.75
N SER A 22 8.67 4.01 -4.15
CA SER A 22 7.27 3.75 -3.86
C SER A 22 7.05 3.87 -2.35
N ILE A 23 6.23 4.82 -1.92
CA ILE A 23 5.98 5.09 -0.49
C ILE A 23 4.54 4.70 -0.20
N GLY A 24 4.35 3.77 0.73
CA GLY A 24 3.02 3.45 1.24
C GLY A 24 2.74 4.10 2.59
N THR A 25 1.48 4.06 3.00
CA THR A 25 1.00 4.64 4.27
C THR A 25 1.03 3.63 5.42
N GLY A 26 1.70 2.50 5.23
CA GLY A 26 1.69 1.36 6.13
C GLY A 26 0.44 0.48 6.01
N SER A 27 0.52 -0.71 6.57
CA SER A 27 -0.55 -1.71 6.62
C SER A 27 -0.68 -2.24 8.04
N ALA A 28 -1.90 -2.61 8.40
CA ALA A 28 -2.14 -3.29 9.67
C ALA A 28 -1.29 -4.56 9.72
N LYS A 29 -0.65 -4.82 10.86
CA LYS A 29 -0.11 -6.13 11.18
C LYS A 29 -1.20 -7.16 10.93
N VAL A 30 -0.84 -8.34 10.39
CA VAL A 30 -1.80 -9.41 10.09
C VAL A 30 -2.51 -9.87 11.36
N GLU A 31 -3.58 -9.19 11.72
CA GLU A 31 -4.32 -9.39 12.97
C GLU A 31 -5.38 -10.50 12.83
N GLN A 32 -5.47 -11.16 11.67
CA GLN A 32 -6.48 -12.17 11.35
C GLN A 32 -7.89 -11.78 11.85
N LYS A 33 -8.26 -10.50 11.64
CA LYS A 33 -9.49 -9.90 12.20
C LYS A 33 -10.75 -10.71 11.87
N TYR A 34 -10.75 -11.41 10.73
CA TYR A 34 -11.88 -12.17 10.24
C TYR A 34 -11.44 -13.49 9.61
N ASN A 35 -12.37 -14.45 9.56
CA ASN A 35 -12.20 -15.70 8.83
C ASN A 35 -13.43 -15.99 7.96
N ALA A 36 -13.29 -16.91 7.00
CA ALA A 36 -14.34 -17.25 6.05
C ALA A 36 -15.65 -17.69 6.73
N LYS A 37 -15.59 -18.35 7.88
CA LYS A 37 -16.77 -18.82 8.63
C LYS A 37 -17.55 -17.66 9.28
N ILE A 38 -16.88 -16.59 9.66
CA ILE A 38 -17.51 -15.38 10.19
C ILE A 38 -18.06 -14.54 9.03
N ALA A 39 -17.25 -14.34 7.98
CA ALA A 39 -17.61 -13.53 6.81
C ALA A 39 -18.78 -14.13 6.00
N SER A 40 -18.95 -15.45 6.00
CA SER A 40 -20.08 -16.11 5.31
C SER A 40 -21.45 -15.73 5.87
N LYS A 41 -21.49 -15.15 7.08
CA LYS A 41 -22.72 -14.67 7.72
C LYS A 41 -22.99 -13.18 7.45
N TRP A 42 -22.11 -12.48 6.75
CA TRP A 42 -22.26 -11.05 6.50
C TRP A 42 -23.18 -10.78 5.31
N GLY A 43 -24.11 -9.84 5.51
CA GLY A 43 -24.77 -9.13 4.41
C GLY A 43 -23.97 -7.89 3.99
N ILE A 44 -24.55 -7.06 3.12
CA ILE A 44 -23.92 -5.82 2.62
C ILE A 44 -23.40 -4.93 3.76
N LEU A 45 -24.20 -4.73 4.82
CA LEU A 45 -23.80 -3.92 5.96
C LEU A 45 -22.60 -4.50 6.72
N GLY A 46 -22.49 -5.82 6.84
CA GLY A 46 -21.34 -6.45 7.49
C GLY A 46 -20.06 -6.34 6.66
N TRP A 47 -20.18 -6.30 5.33
CA TRP A 47 -19.03 -6.02 4.45
C TRP A 47 -18.60 -4.54 4.47
N LEU A 48 -19.55 -3.62 4.69
CA LEU A 48 -19.26 -2.19 4.81
C LEU A 48 -18.75 -1.80 6.20
N LEU A 49 -19.33 -2.36 7.26
CA LEU A 49 -19.06 -2.01 8.66
C LEU A 49 -19.12 -3.27 9.52
N ASN A 50 -17.98 -3.66 10.10
CA ASN A 50 -17.96 -4.75 11.07
C ASN A 50 -16.88 -4.56 12.13
N GLY A 51 -17.28 -4.64 13.41
CA GLY A 51 -16.34 -4.54 14.54
C GLY A 51 -15.57 -3.22 14.61
N GLY A 52 -16.14 -2.10 14.12
CA GLY A 52 -15.46 -0.80 14.07
C GLY A 52 -14.45 -0.66 12.94
N SER A 53 -14.47 -1.53 11.94
CA SER A 53 -13.62 -1.47 10.74
C SER A 53 -14.47 -1.46 9.47
N THR A 54 -13.84 -1.27 8.31
CA THR A 54 -14.46 -1.24 6.97
C THR A 54 -13.93 -2.38 6.09
N PRO A 55 -14.39 -3.64 6.28
CA PRO A 55 -13.72 -4.83 5.76
C PRO A 55 -13.43 -4.80 4.25
N ILE A 56 -14.38 -4.34 3.43
CA ILE A 56 -14.20 -4.31 1.98
C ILE A 56 -13.17 -3.27 1.53
N VAL A 57 -13.10 -2.12 2.20
CA VAL A 57 -12.15 -1.05 1.91
C VAL A 57 -10.75 -1.47 2.33
N ASP A 58 -10.63 -2.10 3.51
CA ASP A 58 -9.37 -2.55 4.07
C ASP A 58 -8.74 -3.63 3.17
N VAL A 59 -9.52 -4.66 2.79
CA VAL A 59 -9.06 -5.74 1.90
C VAL A 59 -8.68 -5.20 0.53
N PHE A 60 -9.49 -4.31 -0.06
CA PHE A 60 -9.19 -3.72 -1.36
C PHE A 60 -7.90 -2.89 -1.34
N THR A 61 -7.73 -2.05 -0.32
CA THR A 61 -6.56 -1.17 -0.21
C THR A 61 -5.27 -1.96 0.02
N GLN A 62 -5.31 -2.98 0.89
CA GLN A 62 -4.17 -3.87 1.12
C GLN A 62 -3.82 -4.66 -0.13
N ALA A 63 -4.81 -5.34 -0.74
CA ALA A 63 -4.59 -6.12 -1.96
C ALA A 63 -4.09 -5.27 -3.14
N SER A 64 -4.58 -4.02 -3.25
CA SER A 64 -4.07 -3.09 -4.27
C SER A 64 -2.61 -2.72 -4.02
N GLY A 65 -2.20 -2.50 -2.77
CA GLY A 65 -0.81 -2.22 -2.40
C GLY A 65 0.10 -3.40 -2.77
N ASP A 66 -0.29 -4.61 -2.36
CA ASP A 66 0.47 -5.83 -2.64
C ASP A 66 0.58 -6.11 -4.15
N MET A 67 -0.52 -5.93 -4.90
CA MET A 67 -0.53 -6.17 -6.34
C MET A 67 0.38 -5.21 -7.11
N VAL A 68 0.42 -3.92 -6.72
CA VAL A 68 1.31 -2.94 -7.35
C VAL A 68 2.77 -3.25 -7.02
N ASP A 69 3.07 -3.57 -5.76
CA ASP A 69 4.43 -3.91 -5.34
C ASP A 69 4.96 -5.15 -6.07
N LEU A 70 4.14 -6.21 -6.15
CA LEU A 70 4.49 -7.42 -6.88
C LEU A 70 4.66 -7.16 -8.39
N HIS A 71 3.75 -6.41 -9.03
CA HIS A 71 3.87 -6.11 -10.46
C HIS A 71 5.14 -5.34 -10.79
N ILE A 72 5.45 -4.30 -10.00
CA ILE A 72 6.63 -3.46 -10.24
C ILE A 72 7.90 -4.25 -9.94
N SER A 73 7.94 -4.99 -8.82
CA SER A 73 9.08 -5.84 -8.49
C SER A 73 9.38 -6.87 -9.59
N VAL A 74 8.35 -7.53 -10.13
CA VAL A 74 8.50 -8.50 -11.23
C VAL A 74 9.02 -7.82 -12.50
N VAL A 75 8.56 -6.62 -12.84
CA VAL A 75 9.03 -5.87 -14.01
C VAL A 75 10.50 -5.48 -13.85
N PHE A 76 10.91 -4.95 -12.69
CA PHE A 76 12.29 -4.56 -12.44
C PHE A 76 13.23 -5.77 -12.36
N GLN A 77 12.78 -6.90 -11.81
CA GLN A 77 13.51 -8.18 -11.85
C GLN A 77 13.70 -8.72 -13.28
N ALA A 78 12.64 -8.73 -14.08
CA ALA A 78 12.71 -9.19 -15.47
C ALA A 78 13.66 -8.34 -16.34
N LEU A 79 13.92 -7.11 -15.92
CA LEU A 79 14.84 -6.18 -16.58
C LEU A 79 16.22 -6.11 -15.91
N HIS A 80 16.51 -6.99 -14.94
CA HIS A 80 17.77 -7.02 -14.17
C HIS A 80 18.13 -5.66 -13.56
N SER A 81 17.11 -4.98 -13.03
CA SER A 81 17.19 -3.63 -12.49
C SER A 81 16.55 -3.56 -11.10
N GLU A 82 16.61 -4.65 -10.31
CA GLU A 82 15.96 -4.75 -9.00
C GLU A 82 16.34 -3.59 -8.06
N GLU A 83 17.61 -3.19 -8.09
CA GLU A 83 18.18 -2.09 -7.30
C GLU A 83 17.56 -0.72 -7.63
N ASN A 84 16.87 -0.60 -8.78
CA ASN A 84 16.22 0.63 -9.20
C ASN A 84 14.81 0.80 -8.63
N TYR A 85 14.28 -0.18 -7.88
CA TYR A 85 12.98 -0.09 -7.23
C TYR A 85 13.12 -0.19 -5.71
N LEU A 86 12.75 0.89 -5.00
CA LEU A 86 12.70 0.92 -3.54
C LEU A 86 11.26 1.11 -3.06
N ARG A 87 10.73 0.11 -2.38
CA ARG A 87 9.44 0.19 -1.65
C ARG A 87 9.69 0.48 -0.18
N ILE A 88 9.09 1.56 0.32
CA ILE A 88 9.05 1.90 1.74
C ILE A 88 7.62 1.69 2.23
N GLN A 89 7.44 0.70 3.11
CA GLN A 89 6.14 0.32 3.66
C GLN A 89 6.34 -0.27 5.06
N ASP A 90 5.56 0.21 6.03
CA ASP A 90 5.51 -0.36 7.38
C ASP A 90 4.36 -1.38 7.48
N ASP A 91 4.65 -2.62 7.88
CA ASP A 91 3.66 -3.69 8.04
C ASP A 91 3.36 -4.02 9.50
N THR A 92 3.75 -3.13 10.42
CA THR A 92 3.72 -3.35 11.87
C THR A 92 2.66 -2.52 12.58
N LEU A 93 1.88 -1.71 11.86
CA LEU A 93 0.84 -0.86 12.42
C LEU A 93 -0.18 -1.70 13.21
N THR A 94 -0.56 -1.23 14.40
CA THR A 94 -1.53 -1.93 15.27
C THR A 94 -2.51 -0.94 15.88
N GLY A 95 -3.69 -1.43 16.26
CA GLY A 95 -4.70 -0.60 16.93
C GLY A 95 -5.06 0.65 16.12
N THR A 96 -5.05 1.81 16.78
CA THR A 96 -5.42 3.11 16.17
C THR A 96 -4.49 3.56 15.07
N ASP A 97 -3.22 3.13 15.10
CA ASP A 97 -2.22 3.52 14.08
C ASP A 97 -2.56 2.91 12.72
N SER A 98 -3.30 1.80 12.70
CA SER A 98 -3.75 1.11 11.48
C SER A 98 -5.08 1.62 10.93
N SER A 99 -5.74 2.55 11.63
CA SER A 99 -7.02 3.11 11.21
C SER A 99 -6.80 4.33 10.30
N VAL A 100 -7.67 4.44 9.29
CA VAL A 100 -7.64 5.51 8.29
C VAL A 100 -8.45 6.76 8.69
N ASP A 101 -9.22 6.68 9.77
CA ASP A 101 -10.21 7.70 10.18
C ASP A 101 -9.95 8.32 11.56
N ILE A 102 -8.95 7.84 12.31
CA ILE A 102 -8.59 8.37 13.63
C ILE A 102 -7.56 9.51 13.50
N ALA A 103 -8.06 10.73 13.31
CA ALA A 103 -7.26 11.96 13.20
C ALA A 103 -7.04 12.69 14.54
N THR A 104 -6.84 11.96 15.64
CA THR A 104 -6.50 12.57 16.93
C THR A 104 -5.05 13.05 16.93
N LYS A 105 -4.74 14.13 17.67
CA LYS A 105 -3.37 14.66 17.77
C LYS A 105 -2.37 13.58 18.22
N GLU A 106 -2.76 12.77 19.21
CA GLU A 106 -1.96 11.67 19.73
C GLU A 106 -1.62 10.62 18.65
N ASN A 107 -2.62 10.21 17.86
CA ASN A 107 -2.41 9.23 16.79
C ASN A 107 -1.50 9.81 15.69
N MET A 108 -1.72 11.07 15.29
CA MET A 108 -0.90 11.74 14.29
C MET A 108 0.55 11.90 14.73
N ASP A 109 0.80 12.30 15.99
CA ASP A 109 2.14 12.42 16.55
C ASP A 109 2.86 11.05 16.60
N LYS A 110 2.11 9.97 16.81
CA LYS A 110 2.63 8.60 16.79
C LYS A 110 2.97 8.13 15.37
N LEU A 111 2.11 8.39 14.38
CA LEU A 111 2.39 8.11 12.97
C LEU A 111 3.63 8.86 12.46
N VAL A 112 3.85 10.10 12.90
CA VAL A 112 5.07 10.86 12.60
C VAL A 112 6.32 10.19 13.18
N LYS A 113 6.23 9.58 14.37
CA LYS A 113 7.35 8.84 14.95
C LYS A 113 7.62 7.56 14.17
N ILE A 114 6.57 6.81 13.81
CA ILE A 114 6.68 5.58 13.01
C ILE A 114 7.41 5.86 11.70
N GLY A 115 7.02 6.89 10.95
CA GLY A 115 7.65 7.24 9.67
C GLY A 115 9.07 7.81 9.76
N LYS A 116 9.62 8.03 10.96
CA LYS A 116 11.03 8.46 11.18
C LYS A 116 11.95 7.30 11.56
N THR A 117 11.38 6.16 11.93
CA THR A 117 12.09 4.92 12.24
C THR A 117 12.52 4.25 10.94
#